data_AF-A0A8S9BDW7-F1
#
_entry.id   AF-A0A8S9BDW7-F1
#
_cell.length_a   1.000
_cell.length_b   1.000
_cell.length_c   1.000
_cell.angle_alpha   90.00
_cell.angle_beta   90.00
_cell.angle_gamma   90.00
#
_symmetry.space_group_name_H-M   'P 1'
#
loop_
_entity.id
_entity.type
_entity.pdbx_description
1 polymer ?
#
loop_
_entity_poly.entity_id
_entity_poly.type
_entity_poly.pdbx_seq_one_letter_code
_entity_poly.pdbx_strand_id
1 'polypeptide(L)'
;MAELGKEELESVERMDGPASGEAEILGGNEEREEALCDKMKEADLNPKLQPAKEEKPEAEAESKPEPEKKEEAPAADPPLPKLSAADFRVYNSMAEHMNYFHNHFRQTWSTLYTACETNQRPRTLSLRQFIQTGLQFISHLTTHHSIEEAHIFPLLARKMPEFKSGRNAAELLRQHREIHRGMDQFEEYLERCRSGETELQLSVLKTKMDCWGEVLWKHLDQEVRTLGAENMRRYWTIEEMRRMPM
;
A
#
# COMPACT_ATOMS: atom_id res chain seq x y z
N MET A 1 -81.77 9.29 14.50
CA MET A 1 -81.90 10.13 13.29
C MET A 1 -80.74 9.77 12.36
N ALA A 2 -81.07 9.58 11.09
CA ALA A 2 -80.19 9.49 9.92
C ALA A 2 -79.34 8.20 9.73
N GLU A 3 -79.87 7.32 8.86
CA GLU A 3 -79.10 6.59 7.84
C GLU A 3 -78.47 7.57 6.85
N LEU A 4 -77.22 7.33 6.43
CA LEU A 4 -76.57 7.73 5.16
C LEU A 4 -75.24 6.94 5.13
N GLY A 5 -74.78 6.20 4.12
CA GLY A 5 -75.21 5.87 2.76
C GLY A 5 -74.14 4.92 2.19
N LYS A 6 -74.57 3.91 1.42
CA LYS A 6 -73.72 3.01 0.61
C LYS A 6 -73.48 3.62 -0.78
N GLU A 7 -72.51 3.04 -1.49
CA GLU A 7 -72.10 3.23 -2.90
C GLU A 7 -71.04 4.33 -3.08
N GLU A 8 -69.83 4.05 -3.59
CA GLU A 8 -69.52 3.55 -4.93
C GLU A 8 -68.30 2.61 -4.96
N LEU A 9 -68.38 1.58 -5.80
CA LEU A 9 -67.31 0.71 -6.30
C LEU A 9 -67.06 1.04 -7.78
N GLU A 10 -65.87 0.67 -8.28
CA GLU A 10 -65.30 0.84 -9.64
C GLU A 10 -64.48 2.13 -9.79
N SER A 11 -63.26 2.17 -10.31
CA SER A 11 -62.45 1.22 -11.08
C SER A 11 -61.05 1.84 -11.23
N VAL A 12 -59.95 1.10 -11.02
CA VAL A 12 -58.68 1.31 -11.76
C VAL A 12 -57.93 -0.02 -11.86
N GLU A 13 -57.66 -0.37 -13.11
CA GLU A 13 -57.00 -1.56 -13.59
C GLU A 13 -55.52 -1.69 -13.20
N ARG A 14 -55.07 -2.95 -13.28
CA ARG A 14 -53.70 -3.45 -13.41
C ARG A 14 -52.73 -2.50 -14.11
N MET A 15 -51.56 -2.32 -13.50
CA MET A 15 -50.30 -2.17 -14.22
C MET A 15 -49.25 -3.11 -13.59
N ASP A 16 -49.18 -4.33 -14.12
CA ASP A 16 -47.96 -5.12 -14.13
C ASP A 16 -47.00 -4.47 -15.14
N GLY A 17 -45.88 -3.95 -14.65
CA GLY A 17 -44.75 -3.52 -15.47
C GLY A 17 -43.46 -4.05 -14.85
N PRO A 18 -42.56 -4.71 -15.61
CA PRO A 18 -41.34 -5.27 -15.04
C PRO A 18 -40.36 -4.14 -14.71
N ALA A 19 -39.83 -4.17 -13.48
CA ALA A 19 -38.69 -3.36 -13.07
C ALA A 19 -37.41 -3.86 -13.78
N SER A 20 -37.24 -3.50 -15.05
CA SER A 20 -35.96 -3.62 -15.74
C SER A 20 -35.20 -2.31 -15.55
N GLY A 21 -34.30 -2.25 -14.57
CA GLY A 21 -33.44 -1.08 -14.37
C GLY A 21 -32.38 -1.19 -13.28
N GLU A 22 -32.55 -2.05 -12.28
CA GLU A 22 -31.59 -2.10 -11.15
C GLU A 22 -30.37 -3.01 -11.40
N ALA A 23 -30.46 -3.97 -12.33
CA ALA A 23 -29.36 -4.89 -12.63
C ALA A 23 -28.25 -4.27 -13.51
N GLU A 24 -28.53 -3.22 -14.27
CA GLU A 24 -27.55 -2.60 -15.19
C GLU A 24 -26.67 -1.54 -14.52
N ILE A 25 -27.12 -0.96 -13.40
CA ILE A 25 -26.38 0.09 -12.68
C ILE A 25 -25.29 -0.51 -11.75
N LEU A 26 -25.47 -1.77 -11.31
CA LEU A 26 -24.50 -2.45 -10.45
C LEU A 26 -23.31 -3.05 -11.24
N GLY A 27 -23.50 -3.43 -12.51
CA GLY A 27 -22.42 -3.95 -13.35
C GLY A 27 -21.43 -2.88 -13.84
N GLY A 28 -21.86 -1.62 -13.94
CA GLY A 28 -21.02 -0.52 -14.46
C GLY A 28 -19.96 0.01 -13.48
N ASN A 29 -20.02 -0.33 -12.19
CA ASN A 29 -19.03 0.09 -11.20
C ASN A 29 -17.83 -0.86 -11.11
N GLU A 30 -18.03 -2.17 -11.31
CA GLU A 30 -16.95 -3.16 -11.20
C GLU A 30 -15.86 -2.93 -12.27
N GLU A 31 -16.25 -2.73 -13.53
CA GLU A 31 -15.31 -2.43 -14.63
C GLU A 31 -14.58 -1.08 -14.41
N ARG A 32 -15.26 -0.09 -13.82
CA ARG A 32 -14.67 1.23 -13.53
C ARG A 32 -13.65 1.17 -12.40
N GLU A 33 -13.88 0.32 -11.40
CA GLU A 33 -12.99 0.13 -10.26
C GLU A 33 -11.79 -0.76 -10.59
N GLU A 34 -12.00 -1.83 -11.37
CA GLU A 34 -10.92 -2.66 -11.91
C GLU A 34 -10.01 -1.85 -12.84
N ALA A 35 -10.59 -1.03 -13.73
CA ALA A 35 -9.83 -0.09 -14.55
C ALA A 35 -9.10 0.99 -13.73
N LEU A 36 -9.51 1.27 -12.49
CA LEU A 36 -8.80 2.20 -11.60
C LEU A 36 -7.56 1.53 -10.97
N CYS A 37 -7.70 0.26 -10.54
CA CYS A 37 -6.60 -0.57 -10.07
C CYS A 37 -5.54 -0.74 -11.17
N ASP A 38 -5.96 -0.99 -12.41
CA ASP A 38 -5.03 -1.14 -13.53
C ASP A 38 -4.41 0.20 -13.97
N LYS A 39 -5.14 1.33 -13.88
CA LYS A 39 -4.54 2.66 -14.06
C LYS A 39 -3.45 2.99 -13.04
N MET A 40 -3.52 2.44 -11.83
CA MET A 40 -2.43 2.58 -10.84
C MET A 40 -1.17 1.80 -11.28
N LYS A 41 -1.33 0.64 -11.93
CA LYS A 41 -0.21 -0.14 -12.48
C LYS A 41 0.41 0.51 -13.72
N GLU A 42 -0.41 1.13 -14.59
CA GLU A 42 0.10 1.74 -15.84
C GLU A 42 0.77 3.11 -15.64
N ALA A 43 0.44 3.85 -14.59
CA ALA A 43 1.02 5.17 -14.32
C ALA A 43 2.54 5.15 -14.03
N ASP A 44 3.12 3.99 -13.73
CA ASP A 44 4.56 3.82 -13.47
C ASP A 44 5.39 3.53 -14.75
N LEU A 45 4.75 3.34 -15.91
CA LEU A 45 5.44 2.99 -17.17
C LEU A 45 5.70 4.15 -18.14
N ASN A 46 5.30 5.39 -17.83
CA ASN A 46 5.40 6.49 -18.79
C ASN A 46 6.01 7.79 -18.25
N PRO A 47 7.34 7.90 -18.16
CA PRO A 47 7.99 9.19 -18.18
C PRO A 47 7.98 9.71 -19.62
N LYS A 48 7.01 10.57 -19.96
CA LYS A 48 6.99 11.30 -21.24
C LYS A 48 8.25 12.17 -21.37
N LEU A 49 9.25 11.67 -22.07
CA LEU A 49 10.37 12.45 -22.61
C LEU A 49 9.97 12.98 -23.99
N GLN A 50 10.01 14.30 -24.17
CA GLN A 50 9.91 14.93 -25.49
C GLN A 50 11.27 14.86 -26.19
N PRO A 51 11.34 14.59 -27.51
CA PRO A 51 12.62 14.53 -28.22
C PRO A 51 13.10 15.94 -28.57
N ALA A 52 14.33 16.27 -28.17
CA ALA A 52 15.05 17.44 -28.65
C ALA A 52 15.69 17.15 -30.01
N LYS A 53 15.61 18.18 -30.87
CA LYS A 53 15.88 18.20 -32.32
C LYS A 53 17.30 17.80 -32.72
N GLU A 54 17.37 17.20 -33.90
CA GLU A 54 18.56 16.94 -34.70
C GLU A 54 19.17 18.25 -35.24
N GLU A 55 20.48 18.39 -35.16
CA GLU A 55 21.31 19.18 -36.09
C GLU A 55 22.71 18.55 -36.19
N LYS A 56 23.19 18.38 -37.43
CA LYS A 56 24.55 18.05 -37.90
C LYS A 56 24.72 18.79 -39.25
N PRO A 57 25.92 18.94 -39.86
CA PRO A 57 27.27 18.43 -39.52
C PRO A 57 28.31 19.60 -39.51
N GLU A 58 29.61 19.46 -39.23
CA GLU A 58 30.70 18.83 -40.01
C GLU A 58 32.04 18.93 -39.25
N ALA A 59 32.97 18.02 -39.61
CA ALA A 59 34.42 18.19 -39.76
C ALA A 59 35.26 17.11 -39.04
N GLU A 60 35.98 16.36 -39.87
CA GLU A 60 36.91 15.27 -39.56
C GLU A 60 38.22 15.77 -38.91
N ALA A 61 38.77 14.97 -37.99
CA ALA A 61 40.21 14.84 -37.80
C ALA A 61 40.50 13.52 -37.04
N GLU A 62 41.25 12.64 -37.69
CA GLU A 62 41.75 11.37 -37.15
C GLU A 62 42.75 11.57 -35.99
N SER A 63 42.63 10.79 -34.90
CA SER A 63 43.81 10.33 -34.15
C SER A 63 43.54 9.07 -33.31
N LYS A 64 44.46 8.10 -33.47
CA LYS A 64 44.80 6.81 -32.83
C LYS A 64 44.12 6.35 -31.52
N PRO A 65 44.01 5.01 -31.29
CA PRO A 65 43.35 4.45 -30.09
C PRO A 65 44.30 4.36 -28.88
N GLU A 66 43.82 4.82 -27.72
CA GLU A 66 44.37 4.52 -26.39
C GLU A 66 43.52 3.43 -25.71
N PRO A 67 44.11 2.61 -24.81
CA PRO A 67 43.53 1.34 -24.40
C PRO A 67 42.40 1.50 -23.37
N GLU A 68 41.40 0.64 -23.51
CA GLU A 68 40.23 0.49 -22.64
C GLU A 68 40.65 0.28 -21.17
N LYS A 69 40.25 1.23 -20.30
CA LYS A 69 40.16 1.00 -18.86
C LYS A 69 39.00 0.05 -18.60
N LYS A 70 39.32 -1.17 -18.16
CA LYS A 70 38.36 -2.05 -17.48
C LYS A 70 37.77 -1.30 -16.29
N GLU A 71 36.46 -1.11 -16.29
CA GLU A 71 35.71 -0.76 -15.08
C GLU A 71 35.81 -1.94 -14.11
N GLU A 72 36.57 -1.76 -13.04
CA GLU A 72 36.52 -2.63 -11.87
C GLU A 72 35.20 -2.40 -11.13
N ALA A 73 34.45 -3.48 -10.93
CA ALA A 73 33.31 -3.50 -10.02
C ALA A 73 33.75 -3.06 -8.60
N PRO A 74 32.91 -2.35 -7.83
CA PRO A 74 33.30 -1.85 -6.53
C PRO A 74 33.65 -3.01 -5.59
N ALA A 75 34.84 -2.92 -4.98
CA ALA A 75 35.34 -3.87 -4.00
C ALA A 75 34.33 -4.03 -2.86
N ALA A 76 33.94 -5.27 -2.57
CA ALA A 76 33.13 -5.59 -1.41
C ALA A 76 33.90 -5.21 -0.13
N ASP A 77 33.24 -4.48 0.78
CA ASP A 77 33.82 -4.10 2.06
C ASP A 77 34.34 -5.34 2.81
N PRO A 78 35.49 -5.24 3.52
CA PRO A 78 36.02 -6.34 4.31
C PRO A 78 34.99 -6.84 5.33
N PRO A 79 34.93 -8.16 5.58
CA PRO A 79 33.90 -8.75 6.43
C PRO A 79 33.99 -8.20 7.85
N LEU A 80 32.89 -7.62 8.34
CA LEU A 80 32.81 -7.09 9.69
C LEU A 80 32.99 -8.21 10.73
N PRO A 81 33.58 -7.92 11.91
CA PRO A 81 33.77 -8.92 12.97
C PRO A 81 32.45 -9.61 13.36
N LYS A 82 32.48 -10.85 13.87
CA LYS A 82 31.24 -11.49 14.36
C LYS A 82 30.69 -10.70 15.56
N LEU A 83 29.38 -10.40 15.55
CA LEU A 83 28.72 -9.74 16.67
C LEU A 83 28.59 -10.69 17.86
N SER A 84 28.74 -10.15 19.07
CA SER A 84 28.29 -10.85 20.26
C SER A 84 26.75 -10.93 20.26
N ALA A 85 26.19 -11.90 20.99
CA ALA A 85 24.73 -12.02 21.11
C ALA A 85 24.07 -10.80 21.77
N ALA A 86 24.80 -10.06 22.60
CA ALA A 86 24.32 -8.82 23.22
C ALA A 86 24.29 -7.68 22.20
N ASP A 87 25.37 -7.52 21.43
CA ASP A 87 25.47 -6.45 20.42
C ASP A 87 24.48 -6.68 19.27
N PHE A 88 24.30 -7.95 18.87
CA PHE A 88 23.31 -8.30 17.85
C PHE A 88 21.92 -7.81 18.23
N ARG A 89 21.47 -8.02 19.48
CA ARG A 89 20.16 -7.54 19.93
C ARG A 89 20.04 -6.01 19.88
N VAL A 90 21.11 -5.29 20.23
CA VAL A 90 21.11 -3.82 20.15
C VAL A 90 21.00 -3.34 18.71
N TYR A 91 21.73 -3.98 17.78
CA TYR A 91 21.63 -3.65 16.36
C TYR A 91 20.30 -4.09 15.73
N ASN A 92 19.68 -5.15 16.24
CA ASN A 92 18.44 -5.72 15.71
C ASN A 92 17.16 -5.10 16.29
N SER A 93 17.27 -4.25 17.31
CA SER A 93 16.12 -3.75 18.07
C SER A 93 15.09 -3.04 17.17
N MET A 94 15.55 -2.26 16.19
CA MET A 94 14.70 -1.60 15.19
C MET A 94 13.87 -2.60 14.39
N ALA A 95 14.52 -3.62 13.82
CA ALA A 95 13.85 -4.67 13.08
C ALA A 95 12.85 -5.45 13.94
N GLU A 96 13.18 -5.73 15.21
CA GLU A 96 12.26 -6.42 16.14
C GLU A 96 11.01 -5.59 16.44
N HIS A 97 11.16 -4.28 16.68
CA HIS A 97 10.03 -3.40 16.92
C HIS A 97 9.16 -3.24 15.68
N MET A 98 9.75 -3.01 14.51
CA MET A 98 8.99 -2.94 13.25
C MET A 98 8.23 -4.24 13.01
N ASN A 99 8.89 -5.39 13.18
CA ASN A 99 8.24 -6.67 12.94
C ASN A 99 7.09 -6.95 13.92
N TYR A 100 7.12 -6.41 15.15
CA TYR A 100 5.99 -6.50 16.08
C TYR A 100 4.73 -5.82 15.49
N PHE A 101 4.84 -4.58 15.02
CA PHE A 101 3.71 -3.89 14.37
C PHE A 101 3.33 -4.55 13.06
N HIS A 102 4.31 -4.92 12.23
CA HIS A 102 4.05 -5.52 10.92
C HIS A 102 3.33 -6.86 11.04
N ASN A 103 3.60 -7.64 12.08
CA ASN A 103 2.86 -8.88 12.33
C ASN A 103 1.41 -8.63 12.69
N HIS A 104 1.09 -7.56 13.41
CA HIS A 104 -0.29 -7.16 13.66
C HIS A 104 -1.01 -6.76 12.36
N PHE A 105 -0.33 -6.03 11.48
CA PHE A 105 -0.85 -5.69 10.15
C PHE A 105 -1.09 -6.94 9.30
N ARG A 106 -0.11 -7.85 9.21
CA ARG A 106 -0.25 -9.13 8.48
C ARG A 106 -1.41 -9.97 9.02
N GLN A 107 -1.58 -10.03 10.33
CA GLN A 107 -2.68 -10.78 10.95
C GLN A 107 -4.04 -10.18 10.58
N THR A 108 -4.17 -8.86 10.67
CA THR A 108 -5.42 -8.17 10.36
C THR A 108 -5.73 -8.26 8.86
N TRP A 109 -4.73 -8.04 8.00
CA TRP A 109 -4.81 -8.28 6.56
C TRP A 109 -5.30 -9.70 6.26
N SER A 110 -4.66 -10.71 6.83
CA SER A 110 -5.01 -12.12 6.59
C SER A 110 -6.44 -12.42 7.00
N THR A 111 -6.93 -11.84 8.10
CA THR A 111 -8.33 -11.99 8.54
C THR A 111 -9.31 -11.42 7.52
N LEU A 112 -9.05 -10.22 7.00
CA LEU A 112 -9.88 -9.55 6.01
C LEU A 112 -9.80 -10.26 4.65
N TYR A 113 -8.60 -10.61 4.21
CA TYR A 113 -8.35 -11.25 2.93
C TYR A 113 -8.92 -12.66 2.86
N THR A 114 -8.76 -13.47 3.92
CA THR A 114 -9.38 -14.80 4.01
C THR A 114 -10.89 -14.71 3.92
N ALA A 115 -11.51 -13.69 4.54
CA ALA A 115 -12.95 -13.50 4.41
C ALA A 115 -13.36 -13.23 2.97
N CYS A 116 -12.55 -12.49 2.22
CA CYS A 116 -12.76 -12.24 0.81
C CYS A 116 -12.59 -13.52 -0.04
N GLU A 117 -11.51 -14.29 0.17
CA GLU A 117 -11.25 -15.52 -0.58
C GLU A 117 -12.30 -16.61 -0.34
N THR A 118 -12.75 -16.75 0.91
CA THR A 118 -13.77 -17.75 1.29
C THR A 118 -15.20 -17.25 1.10
N ASN A 119 -15.37 -15.99 0.68
CA ASN A 119 -16.64 -15.27 0.65
C ASN A 119 -17.44 -15.42 1.96
N GLN A 120 -16.74 -15.45 3.10
CA GLN A 120 -17.33 -15.68 4.41
C GLN A 120 -16.58 -14.91 5.50
N ARG A 121 -17.28 -13.97 6.15
CA ARG A 121 -16.73 -13.25 7.32
C ARG A 121 -16.49 -14.22 8.50
N PRO A 122 -15.49 -13.95 9.36
CA PRO A 122 -15.29 -14.73 10.58
C PRO A 122 -16.57 -14.78 11.41
N ARG A 123 -16.99 -15.98 11.80
CA ARG A 123 -18.26 -16.19 12.55
C ARG A 123 -18.28 -15.48 13.91
N THR A 124 -17.11 -15.18 14.46
CA THR A 124 -16.92 -14.45 15.72
C THR A 124 -17.16 -12.95 15.58
N LEU A 125 -17.24 -12.42 14.36
CA LEU A 125 -17.42 -10.99 14.10
C LEU A 125 -18.79 -10.70 13.49
N SER A 126 -19.51 -9.76 14.08
CA SER A 126 -20.64 -9.10 13.42
C SER A 126 -20.17 -8.30 12.20
N LEU A 127 -21.09 -7.94 11.30
CA LEU A 127 -20.77 -7.11 10.13
C LEU A 127 -20.11 -5.79 10.55
N ARG A 128 -20.69 -5.11 11.55
CA ARG A 128 -20.15 -3.87 12.10
C ARG A 128 -18.74 -4.04 12.66
N GLN A 129 -18.47 -5.12 13.40
CA GLN A 129 -17.13 -5.39 13.93
C GLN A 129 -16.13 -5.67 12.80
N PHE A 130 -16.54 -6.41 11.76
CA PHE A 130 -15.68 -6.70 10.61
C PHE A 130 -15.27 -5.42 9.86
N ILE A 131 -16.22 -4.53 9.58
CA ILE A 131 -15.93 -3.21 8.98
C ILE A 131 -15.01 -2.39 9.90
N GLN A 132 -15.30 -2.37 11.21
CA GLN A 132 -14.48 -1.65 12.18
C GLN A 132 -13.04 -2.19 12.23
N THR A 133 -12.83 -3.50 12.10
CA THR A 133 -11.50 -4.11 12.01
C THR A 133 -10.72 -3.57 10.81
N GLY A 134 -11.36 -3.46 9.64
CA GLY A 134 -10.72 -2.86 8.46
C GLY A 134 -10.38 -1.39 8.63
N LEU A 135 -11.27 -0.59 9.22
CA LEU A 135 -11.00 0.83 9.48
C LEU A 135 -9.90 1.04 10.54
N GLN A 136 -9.85 0.20 11.57
CA GLN A 136 -8.77 0.22 12.57
C GLN A 136 -7.42 -0.14 11.94
N PHE A 137 -7.41 -1.13 11.04
CA PHE A 137 -6.22 -1.50 10.30
C PHE A 137 -5.63 -0.30 9.54
N ILE A 138 -6.47 0.42 8.78
CA ILE A 138 -6.02 1.63 8.06
C ILE A 138 -5.53 2.71 9.02
N SER A 139 -6.30 3.02 10.07
CA SER A 139 -5.92 4.04 11.05
C SER A 139 -4.56 3.76 11.71
N HIS A 140 -4.31 2.51 12.11
CA HIS A 140 -3.05 2.11 12.71
C HIS A 140 -1.90 2.13 11.69
N LEU A 141 -2.12 1.64 10.47
CA LEU A 141 -1.11 1.63 9.42
C LEU A 141 -0.72 3.07 9.02
N THR A 142 -1.71 3.97 8.92
CA THR A 142 -1.47 5.41 8.65
C THR A 142 -0.64 6.04 9.74
N THR A 143 -0.97 5.78 11.01
CA THR A 143 -0.22 6.33 12.15
C THR A 143 1.22 5.83 12.16
N HIS A 144 1.42 4.54 11.90
CA HIS A 144 2.73 3.91 11.81
C HIS A 144 3.61 4.54 10.73
N HIS A 145 3.14 4.60 9.48
CA HIS A 145 3.87 5.26 8.40
C HIS A 145 4.12 6.75 8.67
N SER A 146 3.16 7.44 9.30
CA SER A 146 3.30 8.86 9.62
C SER A 146 4.44 9.10 10.61
N ILE A 147 4.60 8.23 11.62
CA ILE A 147 5.70 8.30 12.59
C ILE A 147 7.04 8.04 11.88
N GLU A 148 7.08 7.04 11.00
CA GLU A 148 8.29 6.69 10.25
C GLU A 148 8.75 7.85 9.37
N GLU A 149 7.86 8.39 8.54
CA GLU A 149 8.16 9.48 7.64
C GLU A 149 8.52 10.77 8.37
N ALA A 150 7.85 11.07 9.50
CA ALA A 150 8.10 12.30 10.25
C ALA A 150 9.37 12.23 11.11
N HIS A 151 9.74 11.06 11.62
CA HIS A 151 10.75 10.95 12.69
C HIS A 151 11.85 9.92 12.42
N ILE A 152 11.51 8.72 11.95
CA ILE A 152 12.46 7.60 11.85
C ILE A 152 13.27 7.68 10.56
N PHE A 153 12.63 7.76 9.39
CA PHE A 153 13.30 7.82 8.10
C PHE A 153 14.22 9.03 7.96
N PRO A 154 13.85 10.25 8.40
CA PRO A 154 14.77 11.38 8.38
C PRO A 154 16.02 11.17 9.24
N LEU A 155 15.90 10.45 10.36
CA LEU A 155 17.04 10.11 11.21
C LEU A 155 17.96 9.10 10.50
N LEU A 156 17.39 8.04 9.93
CA LEU A 156 18.12 7.00 9.22
C LEU A 156 18.84 7.55 7.98
N ALA A 157 18.19 8.44 7.23
CA ALA A 157 18.72 9.09 6.04
C ALA A 157 20.03 9.86 6.26
N ARG A 158 20.36 10.21 7.51
CA ARG A 158 21.63 10.85 7.87
C ARG A 158 22.84 9.97 7.53
N LYS A 159 22.70 8.65 7.65
CA LYS A 159 23.80 7.71 7.41
C LYS A 159 23.48 6.61 6.40
N MET A 160 22.20 6.34 6.15
CA MET A 160 21.74 5.27 5.27
C MET A 160 21.19 5.87 3.97
N PRO A 161 21.90 5.73 2.83
CA PRO A 161 21.44 6.23 1.54
C PRO A 161 20.07 5.71 1.14
N GLU A 162 19.72 4.50 1.57
CA GLU A 162 18.47 3.81 1.33
C GLU A 162 17.24 4.56 1.87
N PHE A 163 17.42 5.55 2.75
CA PHE A 163 16.33 6.37 3.33
C PHE A 163 16.34 7.83 2.84
N LYS A 164 17.27 8.22 1.94
CA LYS A 164 17.36 9.61 1.47
C LYS A 164 16.21 9.97 0.53
N SER A 165 15.57 11.11 0.80
CA SER A 165 14.56 11.71 -0.07
C SER A 165 15.18 12.38 -1.31
N GLY A 166 14.52 12.32 -2.47
CA GLY A 166 14.99 12.98 -3.71
C GLY A 166 14.32 12.47 -4.99
N ARG A 167 14.87 12.82 -6.16
CA ARG A 167 14.40 12.29 -7.47
C ARG A 167 14.51 10.76 -7.57
N ASN A 168 15.39 10.18 -6.77
CA ASN A 168 15.52 8.74 -6.55
C ASN A 168 15.10 8.41 -5.11
N ALA A 169 13.91 8.86 -4.71
CA ALA A 169 13.41 8.59 -3.36
C ALA A 169 13.57 7.09 -3.05
N ALA A 170 14.16 6.81 -1.90
CA ALA A 170 14.20 5.51 -1.25
C ALA A 170 13.02 4.63 -1.65
N GLU A 171 13.28 3.39 -2.07
CA GLU A 171 12.24 2.43 -2.48
C GLU A 171 11.10 2.34 -1.44
N LEU A 172 11.43 2.37 -0.14
CA LEU A 172 10.47 2.39 0.96
C LEU A 172 9.51 3.60 0.93
N LEU A 173 10.02 4.82 0.65
CA LEU A 173 9.18 6.02 0.52
C LEU A 173 8.28 5.99 -0.72
N ARG A 174 8.66 5.26 -1.77
CA ARG A 174 7.76 5.03 -2.92
C ARG A 174 6.64 4.09 -2.53
N GLN A 175 6.98 3.00 -1.84
CA GLN A 175 6.00 2.02 -1.35
C GLN A 175 4.98 2.66 -0.42
N HIS A 176 5.39 3.52 0.53
CA HIS A 176 4.44 4.24 1.38
C HIS A 176 3.40 5.00 0.57
N ARG A 177 3.81 5.73 -0.48
CA ARG A 177 2.90 6.50 -1.33
C ARG A 177 1.91 5.63 -2.08
N GLU A 178 2.36 4.48 -2.58
CA GLU A 178 1.48 3.51 -3.25
C GLU A 178 0.51 2.87 -2.27
N ILE A 179 1.00 2.48 -1.09
CA ILE A 179 0.20 1.92 0.00
C ILE A 179 -0.86 2.93 0.45
N HIS A 180 -0.50 4.19 0.73
CA HIS A 180 -1.45 5.23 1.12
C HIS A 180 -2.56 5.44 0.09
N ARG A 181 -2.25 5.43 -1.21
CA ARG A 181 -3.28 5.52 -2.27
C ARG A 181 -4.24 4.33 -2.26
N GLY A 182 -3.73 3.12 -1.98
CA GLY A 182 -4.57 1.92 -1.83
C GLY A 182 -5.43 1.98 -0.57
N MET A 183 -4.86 2.47 0.53
CA MET A 183 -5.55 2.67 1.81
C MET A 183 -6.70 3.65 1.69
N ASP A 184 -6.54 4.78 0.97
CA ASP A 184 -7.60 5.78 0.78
C ASP A 184 -8.86 5.14 0.15
N GLN A 185 -8.68 4.34 -0.90
CA GLN A 185 -9.80 3.67 -1.59
C GLN A 185 -10.45 2.57 -0.74
N PHE A 186 -9.62 1.84 0.01
CA PHE A 186 -10.10 0.81 0.92
C PHE A 186 -10.91 1.41 2.08
N GLU A 187 -10.41 2.50 2.67
CA GLU A 187 -11.08 3.23 3.75
C GLU A 187 -12.40 3.86 3.28
N GLU A 188 -12.39 4.54 2.13
CA GLU A 188 -13.58 5.14 1.54
C GLU A 188 -14.70 4.10 1.37
N TYR A 189 -14.38 2.94 0.81
CA TYR A 189 -15.36 1.86 0.63
C TYR A 189 -15.92 1.35 1.97
N LEU A 190 -15.06 1.10 2.95
CA LEU A 190 -15.50 0.63 4.26
C LEU A 190 -16.30 1.68 5.02
N GLU A 191 -16.00 2.96 4.86
CA GLU A 191 -16.76 4.06 5.44
C GLU A 191 -18.18 4.14 4.84
N ARG A 192 -18.32 3.99 3.53
CA ARG A 192 -19.64 3.90 2.86
C ARG A 192 -20.43 2.67 3.30
N CYS A 193 -19.75 1.54 3.51
CA CYS A 193 -20.38 0.36 4.10
C CYS A 193 -20.82 0.61 5.55
N ARG A 194 -20.02 1.33 6.34
CA ARG A 194 -20.31 1.65 7.73
C ARG A 194 -21.51 2.58 7.87
N SER A 195 -21.64 3.57 6.98
CA SER A 195 -22.75 4.52 6.95
C SER A 195 -24.06 3.91 6.43
N GLY A 196 -23.98 2.77 5.73
CA GLY A 196 -25.13 2.13 5.07
C GLY A 196 -25.44 2.73 3.70
N GLU A 197 -24.55 3.56 3.15
CA GLU A 197 -24.66 4.09 1.78
C GLU A 197 -24.51 2.97 0.73
N THR A 198 -23.72 1.95 1.04
CA THR A 198 -23.57 0.76 0.20
C THR A 198 -23.51 -0.51 1.05
N GLU A 199 -23.87 -1.64 0.48
CA GLU A 199 -23.74 -2.94 1.14
C GLU A 199 -22.32 -3.49 0.99
N LEU A 200 -21.82 -4.12 2.06
CA LEU A 200 -20.50 -4.75 2.02
C LEU A 200 -20.52 -5.98 1.09
N GLN A 201 -19.88 -5.84 -0.06
CA GLN A 201 -19.51 -6.93 -0.96
C GLN A 201 -18.05 -7.33 -0.74
N LEU A 202 -17.83 -8.62 -0.47
CA LEU A 202 -16.49 -9.18 -0.21
C LEU A 202 -15.63 -9.27 -1.48
N SER A 203 -16.25 -9.43 -2.66
CA SER A 203 -15.57 -9.33 -3.97
C SER A 203 -14.96 -7.95 -4.18
N VAL A 204 -15.75 -6.89 -3.97
CA VAL A 204 -15.29 -5.50 -4.08
C VAL A 204 -14.19 -5.21 -3.06
N LEU A 205 -14.37 -5.64 -1.80
CA LEU A 205 -13.33 -5.51 -0.78
C LEU A 205 -12.02 -6.17 -1.23
N LYS A 206 -12.10 -7.37 -1.82
CA LYS A 206 -10.94 -8.08 -2.35
C LYS A 206 -10.21 -7.26 -3.40
N THR A 207 -10.93 -6.71 -4.38
CA THR A 207 -10.35 -5.87 -5.44
C THR A 207 -9.62 -4.66 -4.85
N LYS A 208 -10.18 -4.02 -3.83
CA LYS A 208 -9.52 -2.91 -3.11
C LYS A 208 -8.28 -3.36 -2.33
N MET A 209 -8.22 -4.60 -1.86
CA MET A 209 -7.01 -5.14 -1.21
C MET A 209 -5.95 -5.54 -2.25
N ASP A 210 -6.35 -6.18 -3.35
CA ASP A 210 -5.44 -6.65 -4.39
C ASP A 210 -4.67 -5.51 -5.07
N CYS A 211 -5.22 -4.28 -5.09
CA CYS A 211 -4.57 -3.15 -5.78
C CYS A 211 -3.28 -2.65 -5.10
N TRP A 212 -3.05 -3.00 -3.82
CA TRP A 212 -1.86 -2.56 -3.07
C TRP A 212 -1.26 -3.65 -2.17
N GLY A 213 -1.89 -4.83 -2.08
CA GLY A 213 -1.45 -5.91 -1.22
C GLY A 213 -0.03 -6.39 -1.49
N GLU A 214 0.36 -6.58 -2.74
CA GLU A 214 1.72 -7.00 -3.09
C GLU A 214 2.77 -5.99 -2.59
N VAL A 215 2.49 -4.68 -2.78
CA VAL A 215 3.37 -3.60 -2.33
C VAL A 215 3.46 -3.56 -0.81
N LEU A 216 2.33 -3.71 -0.10
CA LEU A 216 2.31 -3.79 1.36
C LEU A 216 3.17 -4.95 1.86
N TRP A 217 2.94 -6.17 1.38
CA TRP A 217 3.68 -7.35 1.85
C TRP A 217 5.18 -7.23 1.59
N LYS A 218 5.55 -6.74 0.40
CA LYS A 218 6.95 -6.46 0.05
C LYS A 218 7.55 -5.41 0.99
N HIS A 219 6.84 -4.32 1.26
CA HIS A 219 7.27 -3.24 2.12
C HIS A 219 7.54 -3.73 3.55
N LEU A 220 6.58 -4.42 4.16
CA LEU A 220 6.68 -4.93 5.53
C LEU A 220 7.88 -5.89 5.73
N ASP A 221 8.31 -6.56 4.66
CA ASP A 221 9.46 -7.46 4.64
C ASP A 221 10.79 -6.73 4.41
N GLN A 222 10.83 -5.87 3.40
CA GLN A 222 12.04 -5.15 3.01
C GLN A 222 12.50 -4.19 4.10
N GLU A 223 11.58 -3.51 4.76
CA GLU A 223 11.93 -2.60 5.84
C GLU A 223 12.59 -3.33 7.01
N VAL A 224 12.00 -4.43 7.49
CA VAL A 224 12.56 -5.25 8.58
C VAL A 224 13.96 -5.76 8.21
N ARG A 225 14.17 -6.19 6.95
CA ARG A 225 15.50 -6.60 6.47
C ARG A 225 16.49 -5.43 6.44
N THR A 226 16.04 -4.26 6.00
CA THR A 226 16.87 -3.04 5.90
C THR A 226 17.29 -2.54 7.29
N LEU A 227 16.42 -2.68 8.28
CA LEU A 227 16.66 -2.33 9.68
C LEU A 227 17.31 -3.47 10.49
N GLY A 228 17.66 -4.58 9.84
CA GLY A 228 18.27 -5.73 10.49
C GLY A 228 19.70 -5.46 10.95
N ALA A 229 20.14 -6.21 11.96
CA ALA A 229 21.41 -5.97 12.64
C ALA A 229 22.63 -5.84 11.69
N GLU A 230 22.72 -6.70 10.67
CA GLU A 230 23.85 -6.72 9.74
C GLU A 230 23.88 -5.51 8.82
N ASN A 231 22.74 -4.89 8.51
CA ASN A 231 22.73 -3.65 7.74
C ASN A 231 22.98 -2.45 8.65
N MET A 232 22.33 -2.41 9.82
CA MET A 232 22.46 -1.30 10.77
C MET A 232 23.91 -1.09 11.24
N ARG A 233 24.64 -2.16 11.53
CA ARG A 233 26.05 -2.12 11.96
C ARG A 233 27.03 -1.57 10.90
N ARG A 234 26.61 -1.46 9.63
CA ARG A 234 27.44 -0.88 8.56
C ARG A 234 27.51 0.64 8.68
N TYR A 235 26.48 1.24 9.27
CA TYR A 235 26.28 2.70 9.29
C TYR A 235 26.31 3.28 10.71
N TRP A 236 25.93 2.50 11.71
CA TRP A 236 25.73 2.95 13.09
C TRP A 236 26.68 2.24 14.06
N THR A 237 27.14 2.99 15.06
CA THR A 237 27.84 2.42 16.22
C THR A 237 26.85 1.89 17.24
N ILE A 238 27.31 1.04 18.16
CA ILE A 238 26.44 0.47 19.18
C ILE A 238 25.92 1.54 20.16
N GLU A 239 26.74 2.54 20.48
CA GLU A 239 26.33 3.68 21.33
C GLU A 239 25.24 4.52 20.66
N GLU A 240 25.29 4.69 19.35
CA GLU A 240 24.26 5.38 18.59
C GLU A 240 22.97 4.56 18.54
N MET A 241 23.06 3.25 18.28
CA MET A 241 21.90 2.35 18.31
C MET A 241 21.17 2.38 19.65
N ARG A 242 21.89 2.44 20.77
CA ARG A 242 21.30 2.57 22.12
C ARG A 242 20.55 3.88 22.36
N ARG A 243 20.80 4.90 21.55
CA ARG A 243 20.16 6.22 21.62
C ARG A 243 19.12 6.44 20.52
N MET A 244 18.94 5.47 19.63
CA MET A 244 17.89 5.53 18.60
C MET A 244 16.52 5.65 19.29
N PRO A 245 15.64 6.55 18.83
CA PRO A 245 14.25 6.57 19.26
C PRO A 245 13.60 5.26 18.78
N MET A 246 13.02 4.53 19.73
CA MET A 246 12.36 3.24 19.55
C MET A 246 10.96 3.30 20.12
#